data_AF-I3V672-F1
#
_entry.id   AF-I3V672-F1
#
_cell.length_a   1.000
_cell.length_b   1.000
_cell.length_c   1.000
_cell.angle_alpha   90.00
_cell.angle_beta   90.00
_cell.angle_gamma   90.00
#
_symmetry.space_group_name_H-M   'P 1'
#
loop_
_entity.id
_entity.type
_entity.pdbx_description
1 polymer ?
#
loop_
_entity_poly.entity_id
_entity_poly.type
_entity_poly.pdbx_seq_one_letter_code
_entity_poly.pdbx_strand_id
1 'polypeptide(L)'
;MKVWTWLCWTVIFASTCICTSKAEDGTNDNSLGYPTLNFTINVKDKEGYTRFLQSVRDQLTSGNQIHGISVLPDISTLPVSQRFLLLKLSSSATTPITLALDVATAGVVAYGFQNQSYFFNDKLAFSNLFNDTKQNTLPFGSSYGELENSTGMPRSKIDLGLLPLNEAVSNIVANNIKTEDLASCLIVVMQMVSEAARFRYIEHQVRWSTEKGQRFRPDGTIYSLENNWEALSTAVQESRGGVFSEPVQLQRLNVKFNLDSVTRELVANLGLMLFISCKDNSTSSGGGGCATDFEPTVRILGRNGLCLDVSDEIYSDGNKIHMWPCKSKPAANQLWTLKRDGTLQSNGKCLTANGSNPAGNNVVIYDCQTAMHNATQWAIWDNGTIINPQFGLVLTVNSGDKGALLTLEKNIYASSQGFLATNNTQPFRSPILGQNDLCLQTNGTKVWVVECVSNRTEQKWALYADGSIRPQQNKDDCLTCNKLDAKGTIFTIDSCSLASSGQRWAFRDDGIIFNLQNGMVMDVKKIDPSLEEVIIWPFNGGRNQRWLPLL
;
A
#
# COMPACT_ATOMS: atom_id res chain seq x y z
N MET A 1 42.13 -44.84 -18.30
CA MET A 1 42.71 -43.52 -17.98
C MET A 1 41.77 -42.43 -18.48
N LYS A 2 40.95 -41.89 -17.58
CA LYS A 2 40.27 -40.58 -17.66
C LYS A 2 39.55 -40.38 -16.32
N VAL A 3 40.16 -39.54 -15.49
CA VAL A 3 39.74 -39.16 -14.15
C VAL A 3 38.52 -38.26 -14.27
N TRP A 4 37.43 -38.59 -13.57
CA TRP A 4 36.28 -37.70 -13.42
C TRP A 4 36.41 -36.95 -12.10
N THR A 5 36.84 -35.70 -12.21
CA THR A 5 36.90 -34.73 -11.11
C THR A 5 35.49 -34.38 -10.65
N TRP A 6 35.19 -34.69 -9.39
CA TRP A 6 34.04 -34.18 -8.67
C TRP A 6 34.26 -32.70 -8.37
N LEU A 7 33.54 -31.81 -9.05
CA LEU A 7 33.41 -30.40 -8.66
C LEU A 7 32.21 -30.27 -7.72
N CYS A 8 32.49 -30.34 -6.43
CA CYS A 8 31.54 -29.99 -5.38
C CYS A 8 31.38 -28.46 -5.38
N TRP A 9 30.27 -27.96 -5.91
CA TRP A 9 29.91 -26.54 -5.75
C TRP A 9 29.31 -26.37 -4.36
N THR A 10 30.16 -26.01 -3.39
CA THR A 10 29.70 -25.36 -2.16
C THR A 10 29.05 -24.04 -2.54
N VAL A 11 27.72 -23.99 -2.44
CA VAL A 11 26.99 -22.71 -2.45
C VAL A 11 27.33 -22.00 -1.15
N ILE A 12 28.27 -21.07 -1.23
CA ILE A 12 28.51 -20.09 -0.17
C ILE A 12 27.27 -19.20 -0.19
N PHE A 13 26.36 -19.41 0.76
CA PHE A 13 25.42 -18.37 1.15
C PHE A 13 26.26 -17.24 1.75
N ALA A 14 26.60 -16.26 0.92
CA ALA A 14 27.02 -14.96 1.41
C ALA A 14 25.78 -14.32 2.04
N SER A 15 25.53 -14.62 3.31
CA SER A 15 24.71 -13.78 4.16
C SER A 15 25.36 -12.40 4.15
N THR A 16 24.78 -11.45 3.42
CA THR A 16 25.08 -10.04 3.61
C THR A 16 24.57 -9.68 5.00
N CYS A 17 25.42 -9.91 5.99
CA CYS A 17 25.33 -9.30 7.30
C CYS A 17 25.46 -7.80 7.06
N ILE A 18 24.33 -7.09 7.10
CA ILE A 18 24.35 -5.65 7.22
C ILE A 18 25.05 -5.37 8.55
N CYS A 19 26.30 -4.95 8.46
CA CYS A 19 27.04 -4.45 9.60
C CYS A 19 26.31 -3.17 10.06
N THR A 20 25.49 -3.29 11.09
CA THR A 20 25.11 -2.15 11.90
C THR A 20 26.40 -1.67 12.56
N SER A 21 26.83 -0.45 12.23
CA SER A 21 27.90 0.20 12.98
C SER A 21 27.38 0.43 14.40
N LYS A 22 27.69 -0.50 15.30
CA LYS A 22 27.71 -0.23 16.74
C LYS A 22 28.75 0.87 16.98
N ALA A 23 28.28 2.03 17.41
CA ALA A 23 29.14 2.98 18.09
C ALA A 23 29.48 2.38 19.47
N GLU A 24 30.77 2.16 19.73
CA GLU A 24 31.26 1.89 21.07
C GLU A 24 31.42 3.18 21.88
N ASP A 25 31.12 3.01 23.16
CA ASP A 25 30.86 3.99 24.22
C ASP A 25 32.11 4.77 24.65
N GLY A 26 31.89 5.99 25.15
CA GLY A 26 32.95 6.82 25.71
C GLY A 26 32.54 8.28 25.95
N THR A 27 31.54 8.52 26.81
CA THR A 27 31.53 9.49 27.93
C THR A 27 30.09 9.80 28.36
N ASN A 28 29.82 9.65 29.66
CA ASN A 28 28.56 10.00 30.33
C ASN A 28 27.91 11.30 29.80
N ASP A 29 26.85 11.16 29.01
CA ASP A 29 25.86 12.21 28.79
C ASP A 29 24.46 11.60 28.98
N ASN A 30 23.72 12.07 29.98
CA ASN A 30 22.36 11.66 30.30
C ASN A 30 21.34 12.27 29.33
N SER A 31 21.68 12.29 28.03
CA SER A 31 20.87 12.82 26.94
C SER A 31 20.39 11.64 26.12
N LEU A 32 19.10 11.29 26.23
CA LEU A 32 18.48 10.33 25.32
C LEU A 32 18.50 10.92 23.91
N GLY A 33 19.52 10.57 23.12
CA GLY A 33 19.70 11.06 21.76
C GLY A 33 18.74 10.38 20.78
N TYR A 34 17.53 10.93 20.63
CA TYR A 34 16.59 10.47 19.60
C TYR A 34 17.13 10.75 18.19
N PRO A 35 16.86 9.87 17.20
CA PRO A 35 17.20 10.13 15.80
C PRO A 35 16.66 11.48 15.35
N THR A 36 17.48 12.26 14.64
CA THR A 36 17.12 13.59 14.17
C THR A 36 17.27 13.68 12.65
N LEU A 37 16.22 14.11 11.97
CA LEU A 37 16.24 14.44 10.55
C LEU A 37 16.14 15.96 10.37
N ASN A 38 16.90 16.49 9.41
CA ASN A 38 16.87 17.90 9.06
C ASN A 38 16.14 18.08 7.73
N PHE A 39 15.24 19.07 7.68
CA PHE A 39 14.57 19.45 6.45
C PHE A 39 14.52 20.97 6.31
N THR A 40 15.20 21.47 5.28
CA THR A 40 15.09 22.87 4.87
C THR A 40 14.02 22.99 3.81
N ILE A 41 12.98 23.75 4.11
CA ILE A 41 11.82 23.89 3.25
C ILE A 41 12.21 24.76 2.04
N ASN A 42 12.25 24.13 0.87
CA ASN A 42 12.41 24.83 -0.40
C ASN A 42 11.11 24.73 -1.19
N VAL A 43 10.39 25.85 -1.31
CA VAL A 43 9.06 25.94 -1.93
C VAL A 43 9.04 25.62 -3.43
N LYS A 44 10.19 25.33 -4.04
CA LYS A 44 10.34 24.93 -5.45
C LYS A 44 10.90 23.52 -5.62
N ASP A 45 11.23 22.81 -4.54
CA ASP A 45 11.91 21.51 -4.60
C ASP A 45 11.00 20.36 -4.16
N LYS A 46 10.14 19.90 -5.07
CA LYS A 46 9.27 18.74 -4.83
C LYS A 46 10.04 17.43 -4.62
N GLU A 47 11.22 17.29 -5.23
CA GLU A 47 12.07 16.10 -5.10
C GLU A 47 12.78 16.06 -3.74
N GLY A 48 13.20 17.21 -3.22
CA GLY A 48 13.66 17.37 -1.84
C GLY A 48 12.61 16.95 -0.82
N TYR A 49 11.35 17.35 -1.03
CA TYR A 49 10.24 16.95 -0.17
C TYR A 49 9.99 15.43 -0.16
N THR A 50 10.00 14.77 -1.32
CA THR A 50 9.89 13.30 -1.39
C THR A 50 11.06 12.60 -0.69
N ARG A 51 12.29 13.07 -0.87
CA ARG A 51 13.46 12.49 -0.15
C ARG A 51 13.33 12.64 1.36
N PHE A 52 12.82 13.78 1.81
CA PHE A 52 12.52 14.00 3.23
C PHE A 52 11.46 13.03 3.75
N LEU A 53 10.31 12.92 3.09
CA LEU A 53 9.26 11.98 3.52
C LEU A 53 9.70 10.52 3.45
N GLN A 54 10.52 10.15 2.47
CA GLN A 54 11.14 8.82 2.42
C GLN A 54 11.99 8.58 3.68
N SER A 55 12.86 9.54 4.04
CA SER A 55 13.69 9.44 5.24
C SER A 55 12.84 9.33 6.51
N VAL A 56 11.71 10.06 6.58
CA VAL A 56 10.75 9.94 7.68
C VAL A 56 10.16 8.54 7.74
N ARG A 57 9.65 7.99 6.62
CA ARG A 57 9.09 6.63 6.57
C ARG A 57 10.11 5.56 6.94
N ASP A 58 11.35 5.70 6.46
CA ASP A 58 12.45 4.76 6.74
C ASP A 58 12.82 4.72 8.24
N GLN A 59 12.67 5.85 8.95
CA GLN A 59 12.88 5.92 10.41
C GLN A 59 11.66 5.46 11.22
N LEU A 60 10.46 5.54 10.65
CA LEU A 60 9.21 5.18 11.33
C LEU A 60 8.84 3.70 11.16
N THR A 61 9.35 3.00 10.15
CA THR A 61 9.00 1.59 9.93
C THR A 61 9.67 0.65 10.93
N SER A 62 8.95 -0.38 11.37
CA SER A 62 9.51 -1.48 12.17
C SER A 62 10.34 -2.48 11.34
N GLY A 63 10.32 -2.35 10.01
CA GLY A 63 10.83 -3.34 9.06
C GLY A 63 9.85 -4.49 8.79
N ASN A 64 8.76 -4.60 9.57
CA ASN A 64 7.69 -5.55 9.31
C ASN A 64 6.71 -5.00 8.28
N GLN A 65 6.22 -5.89 7.42
CA GLN A 65 5.18 -5.60 6.44
C GLN A 65 4.04 -6.60 6.58
N ILE A 66 2.80 -6.11 6.44
CA ILE A 66 1.60 -6.94 6.37
C ILE A 66 0.91 -6.62 5.05
N HIS A 67 0.62 -7.65 4.25
CA HIS A 67 0.16 -7.51 2.87
C HIS A 67 1.04 -6.59 1.99
N GLY A 68 2.35 -6.57 2.26
CA GLY A 68 3.32 -5.72 1.56
C GLY A 68 3.27 -4.24 1.94
N ILE A 69 2.60 -3.89 3.05
CA ILE A 69 2.49 -2.52 3.57
C ILE A 69 3.26 -2.41 4.89
N SER A 70 4.13 -1.41 5.01
CA SER A 70 4.93 -1.13 6.20
C SER A 70 4.09 -0.79 7.44
N VAL A 71 4.46 -1.37 8.59
CA VAL A 71 3.78 -1.17 9.88
C VAL A 71 4.69 -0.46 10.88
N LEU A 72 4.14 0.51 11.60
CA LEU A 72 4.82 1.18 12.71
C LEU A 72 5.18 0.18 13.83
N PRO A 73 6.14 0.48 14.71
CA PRO A 73 6.49 -0.38 15.84
C PRO A 73 5.37 -0.51 16.88
N ASP A 74 5.32 -1.67 17.53
CA ASP A 74 4.48 -1.88 18.70
C ASP A 74 4.97 -1.06 19.89
N ILE A 75 4.14 -0.12 20.34
CA ILE A 75 4.37 0.69 21.54
C ILE A 75 4.71 -0.13 22.78
N SER A 76 4.13 -1.33 22.93
CA SER A 76 4.28 -2.15 24.14
C SER A 76 5.70 -2.72 24.29
N THR A 77 6.44 -2.82 23.19
CA THR A 77 7.80 -3.36 23.14
C THR A 77 8.86 -2.30 22.84
N LEU A 78 8.44 -1.08 22.47
CA LEU A 78 9.33 -0.01 22.08
C LEU A 78 10.07 0.59 23.30
N PRO A 79 11.41 0.58 23.34
CA PRO A 79 12.15 1.25 24.39
C PRO A 79 11.87 2.75 24.41
N VAL A 80 11.82 3.35 25.60
CA VAL A 80 11.58 4.80 25.74
C VAL A 80 12.61 5.62 24.97
N SER A 81 13.86 5.15 24.88
CA SER A 81 14.95 5.77 24.11
C SER A 81 14.75 5.77 22.59
N GLN A 82 13.81 4.98 22.07
CA GLN A 82 13.47 4.88 20.65
C GLN A 82 12.07 5.41 20.35
N ARG A 83 11.41 6.04 21.34
CA ARG A 83 10.01 6.45 21.22
C ARG A 83 9.78 7.58 20.23
N PHE A 84 10.77 8.44 20.03
CA PHE A 84 10.62 9.66 19.25
C PHE A 84 11.59 9.75 18.08
N LEU A 85 11.09 10.38 17.01
CA LEU A 85 11.86 10.88 15.89
C LEU A 85 11.81 12.41 15.93
N LEU A 86 12.96 13.06 15.95
CA LEU A 86 13.05 14.53 15.94
C LEU A 86 13.19 15.05 14.51
N LEU A 87 12.36 16.00 14.13
CA LEU A 87 12.42 16.64 12.80
C LEU A 87 12.74 18.12 12.95
N LYS A 88 13.95 18.52 12.57
CA LYS A 88 14.36 19.92 12.52
C LYS A 88 13.88 20.54 11.21
N LEU A 89 12.84 21.34 11.29
CA LEU A 89 12.26 22.06 10.16
C LEU A 89 12.77 23.50 10.14
N SER A 90 13.43 23.89 9.06
CA SER A 90 13.92 25.26 8.88
C SER A 90 13.27 25.94 7.67
N SER A 91 12.78 27.16 7.87
CA SER A 91 12.56 28.13 6.78
C SER A 91 13.89 28.81 6.45
N SER A 92 14.08 29.25 5.21
CA SER A 92 15.34 29.84 4.72
C SER A 92 15.81 31.09 5.48
N ALA A 93 14.97 31.65 6.35
CA ALA A 93 15.23 32.88 7.10
C ALA A 93 15.17 32.72 8.64
N THR A 94 14.89 31.52 9.18
CA THR A 94 14.61 31.35 10.61
C THR A 94 15.41 30.23 11.27
N THR A 95 15.63 30.37 12.57
CA THR A 95 16.07 29.26 13.42
C THR A 95 15.07 28.11 13.36
N PRO A 96 15.53 26.85 13.22
CA PRO A 96 14.64 25.72 13.05
C PRO A 96 13.77 25.46 14.27
N ILE A 97 12.55 25.00 14.04
CA ILE A 97 11.77 24.31 15.06
C ILE A 97 12.14 22.83 15.03
N THR A 98 12.05 22.14 16.17
CA THR A 98 12.24 20.69 16.25
C THR A 98 10.92 20.03 16.60
N LEU A 99 10.27 19.37 15.65
CA LEU A 99 9.10 18.56 15.94
C LEU A 99 9.54 17.24 16.59
N ALA A 100 8.76 16.75 17.54
CA ALA A 100 8.87 15.38 18.03
C ALA A 100 7.71 14.57 17.47
N LEU A 101 8.01 13.55 16.67
CA LEU A 101 7.06 12.57 16.20
C LEU A 101 7.15 11.33 17.08
N ASP A 102 6.00 10.80 17.46
CA ASP A 102 5.91 9.50 18.11
C ASP A 102 6.04 8.39 17.07
N VAL A 103 7.06 7.54 17.23
CA VAL A 103 7.39 6.49 16.25
C VAL A 103 6.26 5.46 16.12
N ALA A 104 5.48 5.21 17.18
CA ALA A 104 4.42 4.20 17.13
C ALA A 104 3.10 4.72 16.51
N THR A 105 2.93 6.04 16.38
CA THR A 105 1.69 6.63 15.83
C THR A 105 1.93 7.55 14.62
N ALA A 106 3.19 7.84 14.30
CA ALA A 106 3.61 8.87 13.34
C ALA A 106 3.03 10.28 13.66
N GLY A 107 2.47 10.50 14.84
CA GLY A 107 1.82 11.74 15.24
C GLY A 107 2.79 12.71 15.89
N VAL A 108 2.62 14.01 15.63
CA VAL A 108 3.37 15.06 16.31
C VAL A 108 2.92 15.15 17.77
N VAL A 109 3.84 15.04 18.72
CA VAL A 109 3.55 15.10 20.17
C VAL A 109 3.91 16.43 20.81
N ALA A 110 4.92 17.09 20.27
CA ALA A 110 5.45 18.34 20.80
C ALA A 110 6.31 19.01 19.73
N TYR A 111 6.64 20.28 19.97
CA TYR A 111 7.73 20.93 19.25
C TYR A 111 8.63 21.72 20.22
N GLY A 112 9.92 21.76 19.91
CA GLY A 112 10.93 22.55 20.58
C GLY A 112 11.34 23.75 19.75
N PHE A 113 11.58 24.88 20.42
CA PHE A 113 12.15 26.08 19.83
C PHE A 113 13.07 26.77 20.84
N GLN A 114 14.34 26.90 20.48
CA GLN A 114 15.39 27.42 21.38
C GLN A 114 15.38 26.66 22.72
N ASN A 115 15.21 27.36 23.85
CA ASN A 115 15.18 26.78 25.19
C ASN A 115 13.75 26.51 25.72
N GLN A 116 12.76 26.47 24.84
CA GLN A 116 11.36 26.17 25.17
C GLN A 116 10.90 24.93 24.39
N SER A 117 9.98 24.18 24.99
CA SER A 117 9.20 23.17 24.28
C SER A 117 7.73 23.28 24.61
N TYR A 118 6.89 22.78 23.71
CA TYR A 118 5.45 22.93 23.74
C TYR A 118 4.80 21.58 23.43
N PHE A 119 4.04 21.06 24.39
CA PHE A 119 3.36 19.78 24.32
C PHE A 119 1.85 19.99 24.17
N PHE A 120 1.18 19.17 23.37
CA PHE A 120 -0.29 19.15 23.34
C PHE A 120 -0.86 18.72 24.70
N ASN A 121 -2.07 19.20 25.05
CA ASN A 121 -2.66 18.96 26.36
C ASN A 121 -3.29 17.55 26.54
N ASP A 122 -3.41 16.79 25.45
CA ASP A 122 -4.02 15.46 25.39
C ASP A 122 -2.99 14.32 25.58
N LYS A 123 -1.71 14.66 25.79
CA LYS A 123 -0.61 13.69 25.89
C LYS A 123 -0.05 13.57 27.31
N LEU A 124 0.29 12.32 27.66
CA LEU A 124 1.12 11.97 28.81
C LEU A 124 2.42 12.78 28.74
N ALA A 125 2.77 13.49 29.81
CA ALA A 125 4.04 14.19 29.90
C ALA A 125 5.17 13.15 29.72
N PHE A 126 5.82 13.18 28.56
CA PHE A 126 6.95 12.31 28.29
C PHE A 126 8.15 12.89 29.03
N SER A 127 8.42 12.35 30.23
CA SER A 127 9.49 12.79 31.14
C SER A 127 10.90 12.73 30.54
N ASN A 128 11.03 12.20 29.33
CA ASN A 128 12.28 11.91 28.64
C ASN A 128 12.39 12.63 27.28
N LEU A 129 11.54 13.62 26.98
CA LEU A 129 11.55 14.38 25.74
C LEU A 129 11.77 15.87 26.04
N PHE A 130 12.74 16.50 25.37
CA PHE A 130 13.10 17.92 25.57
C PHE A 130 13.37 18.30 27.04
N ASN A 131 14.07 17.42 27.78
CA ASN A 131 14.34 17.56 29.22
C ASN A 131 15.23 18.76 29.56
N ASP A 132 16.00 19.24 28.60
CA ASP A 132 16.90 20.39 28.68
C ASP A 132 16.18 21.72 28.42
N THR A 133 14.89 21.70 28.11
CA THR A 133 14.10 22.90 27.78
C THR A 133 13.11 23.26 28.87
N LYS A 134 12.62 24.51 28.88
CA LYS A 134 11.42 24.86 29.64
C LYS A 134 10.19 24.33 28.92
N GLN A 135 9.58 23.29 29.48
CA GLN A 135 8.39 22.65 28.94
C GLN A 135 7.13 23.48 29.22
N ASN A 136 6.31 23.69 28.19
CA ASN A 136 5.03 24.38 28.25
C ASN A 136 3.94 23.46 27.67
N THR A 137 2.70 23.69 28.10
CA THR A 137 1.53 22.95 27.60
C THR A 137 0.70 23.88 26.72
N LEU A 138 0.35 23.41 25.53
CA LEU A 138 -0.54 24.11 24.60
C LEU A 138 -1.98 24.09 25.14
N PRO A 139 -2.81 25.08 24.79
CA PRO A 139 -4.18 25.16 25.30
C PRO A 139 -5.16 24.19 24.61
N PHE A 140 -4.68 23.37 23.67
CA PHE A 140 -5.47 22.43 22.87
C PHE A 140 -4.71 21.10 22.68
N GLY A 141 -5.46 20.05 22.38
CA GLY A 141 -4.95 18.71 22.09
C GLY A 141 -4.49 18.56 20.63
N SER A 142 -3.90 17.41 20.35
CA SER A 142 -3.36 17.05 19.04
C SER A 142 -4.41 16.52 18.06
N SER A 143 -5.64 16.23 18.52
CA SER A 143 -6.70 15.78 17.63
C SER A 143 -7.15 16.89 16.68
N TYR A 144 -7.50 16.52 15.43
CA TYR A 144 -7.96 17.51 14.47
C TYR A 144 -9.25 18.22 14.88
N GLY A 145 -10.13 17.56 15.63
CA GLY A 145 -11.33 18.21 16.17
C GLY A 145 -11.00 19.33 17.14
N GLU A 146 -10.03 19.15 18.04
CA GLU A 146 -9.60 20.19 18.97
C GLU A 146 -8.83 21.32 18.28
N LEU A 147 -8.00 21.00 17.29
CA LEU A 147 -7.29 21.99 16.48
C LEU A 147 -8.28 22.82 15.65
N GLU A 148 -9.22 22.20 14.94
CA GLU A 148 -10.26 22.91 14.16
C GLU A 148 -11.10 23.81 15.06
N ASN A 149 -11.50 23.33 16.24
CA ASN A 149 -12.20 24.17 17.25
C ASN A 149 -11.36 25.37 17.69
N SER A 150 -10.06 25.19 17.90
CA SER A 150 -9.15 26.26 18.32
C SER A 150 -8.90 27.29 17.22
N THR A 151 -8.89 26.87 15.95
CA THR A 151 -8.79 27.81 14.80
C THR A 151 -10.10 28.53 14.47
N GLY A 152 -11.24 27.97 14.90
CA GLY A 152 -12.57 28.43 14.47
C GLY A 152 -12.90 28.09 13.00
N MET A 153 -12.11 27.25 12.33
CA MET A 153 -12.36 26.83 10.94
C MET A 153 -11.97 25.37 10.68
N PRO A 154 -12.66 24.68 9.76
CA PRO A 154 -12.30 23.32 9.39
C PRO A 154 -11.04 23.29 8.50
N ARG A 155 -10.30 22.17 8.52
CA ARG A 155 -9.10 21.94 7.69
C ARG A 155 -9.32 22.16 6.20
N SER A 156 -10.53 21.93 5.69
CA SER A 156 -10.97 22.22 4.31
C SER A 156 -10.80 23.68 3.88
N LYS A 157 -10.60 24.60 4.83
CA LYS A 157 -10.38 26.03 4.58
C LYS A 157 -8.92 26.47 4.78
N ILE A 158 -8.07 25.58 5.26
CA ILE A 158 -6.65 25.85 5.53
C ILE A 158 -5.85 25.48 4.29
N ASP A 159 -5.01 26.41 3.84
CA ASP A 159 -4.16 26.20 2.67
C ASP A 159 -2.96 25.31 3.02
N LEU A 160 -2.67 24.36 2.14
CA LEU A 160 -1.58 23.39 2.21
C LEU A 160 -0.63 23.51 1.02
N GLY A 161 0.57 22.98 1.20
CA GLY A 161 1.69 23.04 0.25
C GLY A 161 2.99 23.47 0.92
N LEU A 162 4.11 23.41 0.18
CA LEU A 162 5.42 23.80 0.72
C LEU A 162 5.50 25.28 1.12
N LEU A 163 4.77 26.16 0.41
CA LEU A 163 4.70 27.58 0.77
C LEU A 163 3.94 27.79 2.11
N PRO A 164 2.70 27.29 2.29
CA PRO A 164 2.04 27.29 3.59
C PRO A 164 2.87 26.64 4.70
N LEU A 165 3.57 25.53 4.43
CA LEU A 165 4.45 24.88 5.41
C LEU A 165 5.60 25.81 5.84
N ASN A 166 6.23 26.49 4.90
CA ASN A 166 7.30 27.46 5.17
C ASN A 166 6.80 28.64 6.02
N GLU A 167 5.61 29.16 5.69
CA GLU A 167 4.94 30.23 6.45
C GLU A 167 4.56 29.75 7.86
N ALA A 168 3.99 28.55 8.00
CA ALA A 168 3.64 27.97 9.29
C ALA A 168 4.85 27.83 10.21
N VAL A 169 5.96 27.27 9.72
CA VAL A 169 7.22 27.18 10.49
C VAL A 169 7.76 28.56 10.87
N SER A 170 7.62 29.56 9.99
CA SER A 170 8.08 30.93 10.26
C SER A 170 7.18 31.66 11.27
N ASN A 171 5.88 31.36 11.29
CA ASN A 171 4.93 31.95 12.23
C ASN A 171 5.01 31.31 13.61
N ILE A 172 5.25 29.99 13.72
CA ILE A 172 5.44 29.29 15.00
C ILE A 172 6.57 29.92 15.82
N VAL A 173 7.63 30.41 15.16
CA VAL A 173 8.76 31.07 15.80
C VAL A 173 8.55 32.56 16.05
N ALA A 174 7.44 33.14 15.60
CA ALA A 174 7.14 34.55 15.78
C ALA A 174 6.74 34.85 17.24
N ASN A 175 7.27 35.94 17.79
CA ASN A 175 6.89 36.39 19.12
C ASN A 175 5.39 36.73 19.17
N ASN A 176 4.69 36.23 20.20
CA ASN A 176 3.27 36.49 20.47
C ASN A 176 2.28 35.98 19.40
N ILE A 177 2.56 34.84 18.77
CA ILE A 177 1.55 34.15 17.95
C ILE A 177 0.28 33.88 18.77
N LYS A 178 -0.89 34.14 18.18
CA LYS A 178 -2.17 33.84 18.81
C LYS A 178 -2.43 32.34 18.80
N THR A 179 -3.23 31.86 19.76
CA THR A 179 -3.62 30.45 19.87
C THR A 179 -4.26 29.91 18.59
N GLU A 180 -5.18 30.68 17.99
CA GLU A 180 -5.88 30.32 16.74
C GLU A 180 -4.90 30.16 15.56
N ASP A 181 -3.94 31.08 15.42
CA ASP A 181 -2.92 31.04 14.37
C ASP A 181 -1.93 29.88 14.59
N LEU A 182 -1.55 29.62 15.84
CA LEU A 182 -0.67 28.50 16.20
C LEU A 182 -1.33 27.16 15.89
N ALA A 183 -2.60 26.97 16.24
CA ALA A 183 -3.35 25.77 15.90
C ALA A 183 -3.42 25.55 14.38
N SER A 184 -3.65 26.62 13.61
CA SER A 184 -3.65 26.58 12.14
C SER A 184 -2.28 26.18 11.57
N CYS A 185 -1.19 26.74 12.11
CA CYS A 185 0.17 26.37 11.70
C CYS A 185 0.48 24.90 12.00
N LEU A 186 0.05 24.39 13.16
CA LEU A 186 0.26 22.99 13.53
C LEU A 186 -0.56 22.02 12.66
N ILE A 187 -1.78 22.39 12.25
CA ILE A 187 -2.54 21.63 11.25
C ILE A 187 -1.73 21.49 9.96
N VAL A 188 -1.20 22.61 9.42
CA VAL A 188 -0.39 22.60 8.19
C VAL A 188 0.81 21.66 8.37
N VAL A 189 1.55 21.81 9.46
CA VAL A 189 2.72 20.96 9.75
C VAL A 189 2.34 19.47 9.82
N MET A 190 1.26 19.13 10.53
CA MET A 190 0.81 17.74 10.68
C MET A 190 0.38 17.14 9.35
N GLN A 191 -0.40 17.85 8.53
CA GLN A 191 -0.85 17.35 7.24
C GLN A 191 0.31 17.19 6.24
N MET A 192 1.28 18.11 6.28
CA MET A 192 2.42 18.10 5.36
C MET A 192 3.57 17.19 5.81
N VAL A 193 3.53 16.64 7.02
CA VAL A 193 4.57 15.73 7.52
C VAL A 193 3.97 14.37 7.87
N SER A 194 3.12 14.30 8.90
CA SER A 194 2.56 13.05 9.38
C SER A 194 1.60 12.42 8.37
N GLU A 195 0.63 13.18 7.86
CA GLU A 195 -0.36 12.61 6.92
C GLU A 195 0.27 12.29 5.57
N ALA A 196 1.17 13.14 5.08
CA ALA A 196 1.94 12.86 3.88
C ALA A 196 2.89 11.65 4.04
N ALA A 197 3.44 11.40 5.24
CA ALA A 197 4.19 10.18 5.50
C ALA A 197 3.30 8.93 5.49
N ARG A 198 2.07 9.02 6.03
CA ARG A 198 1.09 7.92 6.02
C ARG A 198 0.50 7.64 4.64
N PHE A 199 0.29 8.67 3.82
CA PHE A 199 -0.39 8.54 2.52
C PHE A 199 0.38 9.20 1.37
N ARG A 200 0.73 8.41 0.36
CA ARG A 200 1.40 8.89 -0.86
C ARG A 200 0.52 9.80 -1.71
N TYR A 201 -0.79 9.63 -1.62
CA TYR A 201 -1.73 10.57 -2.24
C TYR A 201 -1.52 11.99 -1.73
N ILE A 202 -1.40 12.17 -0.40
CA ILE A 202 -1.19 13.48 0.22
C ILE A 202 0.19 14.02 -0.14
N GLU A 203 1.23 13.19 -0.10
CA GLU A 203 2.56 13.57 -0.63
C GLU A 203 2.47 14.10 -2.06
N HIS A 204 1.75 13.39 -2.93
CA HIS A 204 1.58 13.80 -4.33
C HIS A 204 0.87 15.15 -4.45
N GLN A 205 -0.17 15.42 -3.66
CA GLN A 205 -0.85 16.73 -3.68
C GLN A 205 0.11 17.88 -3.37
N VAL A 206 1.04 17.68 -2.40
CA VAL A 206 2.09 18.66 -2.08
C VAL A 206 3.07 18.83 -3.23
N ARG A 207 3.50 17.73 -3.86
CA ARG A 207 4.39 17.78 -5.03
C ARG A 207 3.73 18.51 -6.21
N TRP A 208 2.46 18.21 -6.49
CA TRP A 208 1.67 18.84 -7.53
C TRP A 208 1.53 20.34 -7.30
N SER A 209 1.18 20.75 -6.07
CA SER A 209 1.02 22.17 -5.74
C SER A 209 2.35 22.92 -5.87
N THR A 210 3.46 22.27 -5.51
CA THR A 210 4.82 22.79 -5.67
C THR A 210 5.17 23.01 -7.15
N GLU A 211 4.89 22.01 -8.00
CA GLU A 211 5.12 22.10 -9.45
C GLU A 211 4.31 23.24 -10.09
N LYS A 212 3.05 23.39 -9.69
CA LYS A 212 2.17 24.45 -10.22
C LYS A 212 2.39 25.81 -9.57
N GLY A 213 3.25 25.90 -8.55
CA GLY A 213 3.48 27.14 -7.78
C GLY A 213 2.21 27.63 -7.07
N GLN A 214 1.37 26.71 -6.60
CA GLN A 214 0.05 26.98 -6.04
C GLN A 214 -0.11 26.37 -4.64
N ARG A 215 -1.14 26.86 -3.93
CA ARG A 215 -1.66 26.27 -2.70
C ARG A 215 -2.81 25.33 -3.05
N PHE A 216 -3.07 24.35 -2.19
CA PHE A 216 -4.26 23.50 -2.30
C PHE A 216 -4.96 23.42 -0.94
N ARG A 217 -6.19 22.92 -0.92
CA ARG A 217 -6.95 22.66 0.31
C ARG A 217 -7.32 21.19 0.38
N PRO A 218 -7.44 20.60 1.58
CA PRO A 218 -7.95 19.24 1.75
C PRO A 218 -9.28 19.05 1.04
N ASP A 219 -9.31 18.15 0.06
CA ASP A 219 -10.54 17.69 -0.57
C ASP A 219 -11.15 16.51 0.21
N GLY A 220 -12.28 15.99 -0.27
CA GLY A 220 -12.92 14.85 0.38
C GLY A 220 -12.06 13.59 0.40
N THR A 221 -11.09 13.46 -0.52
CA THR A 221 -10.15 12.34 -0.52
C THR A 221 -9.16 12.43 0.62
N ILE A 222 -8.48 13.57 0.77
CA ILE A 222 -7.57 13.83 1.88
C ILE A 222 -8.28 13.61 3.22
N TYR A 223 -9.47 14.21 3.40
CA TYR A 223 -10.27 14.02 4.61
C TYR A 223 -10.58 12.56 4.92
N SER A 224 -11.02 11.80 3.91
CA SER A 224 -11.37 10.41 4.13
C SER A 224 -10.16 9.54 4.46
N LEU A 225 -8.99 9.82 3.89
CA LEU A 225 -7.77 9.08 4.19
C LEU A 225 -7.30 9.36 5.62
N GLU A 226 -7.19 10.64 6.00
CA GLU A 226 -6.75 11.06 7.33
C GLU A 226 -7.66 10.49 8.42
N ASN A 227 -8.99 10.60 8.24
CA ASN A 227 -9.95 10.17 9.25
C ASN A 227 -10.11 8.64 9.33
N ASN A 228 -9.74 7.89 8.29
CA ASN A 228 -9.85 6.43 8.26
C ASN A 228 -8.50 5.71 8.37
N TRP A 229 -7.39 6.40 8.66
CA TRP A 229 -6.07 5.77 8.72
C TRP A 229 -6.00 4.61 9.72
N GLU A 230 -6.57 4.79 10.91
CA GLU A 230 -6.67 3.73 11.93
C GLU A 230 -7.57 2.60 11.44
N ALA A 231 -8.77 2.90 10.93
CA ALA A 231 -9.70 1.90 10.41
C ALA A 231 -9.10 1.08 9.25
N LEU A 232 -8.36 1.72 8.34
CA LEU A 232 -7.62 1.05 7.27
C LEU A 232 -6.51 0.16 7.84
N SER A 233 -5.73 0.67 8.80
CA SER A 233 -4.65 -0.10 9.44
C SER A 233 -5.20 -1.36 10.11
N THR A 234 -6.31 -1.24 10.83
CA THR A 234 -7.03 -2.36 11.46
C THR A 234 -7.57 -3.33 10.43
N ALA A 235 -8.32 -2.84 9.44
CA ALA A 235 -8.94 -3.69 8.43
C ALA A 235 -7.92 -4.52 7.63
N VAL A 236 -6.75 -3.93 7.31
CA VAL A 236 -5.66 -4.64 6.63
C VAL A 236 -5.03 -5.69 7.54
N GLN A 237 -4.69 -5.35 8.78
CA GLN A 237 -4.00 -6.27 9.71
C GLN A 237 -4.88 -7.42 10.19
N GLU A 238 -6.18 -7.20 10.31
CA GLU A 238 -7.16 -8.22 10.71
C GLU A 238 -7.76 -8.99 9.52
N SER A 239 -7.30 -8.71 8.30
CA SER A 239 -7.86 -9.29 7.08
C SER A 239 -7.55 -10.79 6.96
N ARG A 240 -8.44 -11.55 6.31
CA ARG A 240 -8.20 -12.95 5.94
C ARG A 240 -8.07 -13.08 4.42
N GLY A 241 -6.91 -13.52 3.95
CA GLY A 241 -6.63 -13.59 2.51
C GLY A 241 -6.74 -12.23 1.81
N GLY A 242 -6.50 -11.14 2.55
CA GLY A 242 -6.68 -9.78 2.08
C GLY A 242 -8.10 -9.25 2.23
N VAL A 243 -9.09 -10.02 2.69
CA VAL A 243 -10.49 -9.59 2.81
C VAL A 243 -10.78 -9.00 4.19
N PHE A 244 -11.41 -7.84 4.23
CA PHE A 244 -11.72 -7.13 5.48
C PHE A 244 -12.92 -7.75 6.19
N SER A 245 -12.90 -7.65 7.53
CA SER A 245 -14.04 -8.00 8.38
C SER A 245 -15.22 -7.08 8.17
N GLU A 246 -14.94 -5.79 8.10
CA GLU A 246 -15.91 -4.74 7.80
C GLU A 246 -15.36 -3.82 6.70
N PRO A 247 -16.17 -3.42 5.71
CA PRO A 247 -15.72 -2.49 4.68
C PRO A 247 -15.37 -1.11 5.25
N VAL A 248 -14.26 -0.54 4.79
CA VAL A 248 -13.86 0.85 5.12
C VAL A 248 -14.38 1.79 4.04
N GLN A 249 -15.19 2.78 4.43
CA GLN A 249 -15.72 3.77 3.50
C GLN A 249 -14.73 4.91 3.29
N LEU A 250 -14.21 5.02 2.07
CA LEU A 250 -13.39 6.14 1.62
C LEU A 250 -14.16 7.06 0.67
N GLN A 251 -13.52 8.16 0.27
CA GLN A 251 -14.08 9.14 -0.64
C GLN A 251 -13.07 9.52 -1.72
N ARG A 252 -13.54 9.56 -2.96
CA ARG A 252 -12.81 10.11 -4.10
C ARG A 252 -13.47 11.41 -4.53
N LEU A 253 -12.81 12.55 -4.28
CA LEU A 253 -13.39 13.88 -4.43
C LEU A 253 -14.71 13.99 -3.66
N ASN A 254 -15.86 13.84 -4.32
CA ASN A 254 -17.20 13.91 -3.72
C ASN A 254 -17.95 12.56 -3.76
N VAL A 255 -17.31 11.49 -4.24
CA VAL A 255 -17.93 10.17 -4.43
C VAL A 255 -17.42 9.22 -3.36
N LYS A 256 -18.33 8.69 -2.54
CA LYS A 256 -18.01 7.68 -1.53
C LYS A 256 -17.94 6.28 -2.14
N PHE A 257 -17.03 5.46 -1.64
CA PHE A 257 -16.91 4.05 -2.03
C PHE A 257 -16.41 3.22 -0.85
N ASN A 258 -16.71 1.92 -0.86
CA ASN A 258 -16.26 1.01 0.18
C ASN A 258 -15.09 0.18 -0.33
N LEU A 259 -14.04 0.07 0.47
CA LEU A 259 -12.98 -0.92 0.32
C LEU A 259 -13.31 -2.10 1.23
N ASP A 260 -13.30 -3.31 0.68
CA ASP A 260 -13.61 -4.55 1.39
C ASP A 260 -12.42 -5.53 1.38
N SER A 261 -11.28 -5.12 0.83
CA SER A 261 -10.11 -5.94 0.66
C SER A 261 -8.84 -5.12 0.43
N VAL A 262 -7.68 -5.74 0.62
CA VAL A 262 -6.37 -5.19 0.29
C VAL A 262 -6.19 -5.18 -1.22
N THR A 263 -6.42 -4.02 -1.82
CA THR A 263 -6.27 -3.82 -3.26
C THR A 263 -4.90 -3.23 -3.62
N ARG A 264 -4.53 -3.31 -4.90
CA ARG A 264 -3.22 -2.84 -5.40
C ARG A 264 -3.07 -1.33 -5.25
N GLU A 265 -4.15 -0.58 -5.51
CA GLU A 265 -4.19 0.86 -5.31
C GLU A 265 -4.10 1.25 -3.84
N LEU A 266 -4.66 0.46 -2.90
CA LEU A 266 -4.50 0.70 -1.48
C LEU A 266 -3.04 0.52 -1.05
N VAL A 267 -2.41 -0.60 -1.44
CA VAL A 267 -0.99 -0.88 -1.16
C VAL A 267 -0.11 0.24 -1.69
N ALA A 268 -0.36 0.73 -2.90
CA ALA A 268 0.44 1.79 -3.49
C ALA A 268 0.26 3.18 -2.83
N ASN A 269 -0.81 3.39 -2.05
CA ASN A 269 -1.13 4.69 -1.45
C ASN A 269 -0.91 4.74 0.05
N LEU A 270 -1.09 3.63 0.77
CA LEU A 270 -0.89 3.53 2.22
C LEU A 270 0.59 3.28 2.50
N GLY A 271 1.31 4.33 2.92
CA GLY A 271 2.76 4.28 3.13
C GLY A 271 3.18 3.74 4.50
N LEU A 272 2.35 3.94 5.53
CA LEU A 272 2.59 3.45 6.89
C LEU A 272 1.26 3.07 7.53
N MET A 273 1.20 1.92 8.21
CA MET A 273 0.07 1.50 9.03
C MET A 273 0.34 1.67 10.51
N LEU A 274 -0.67 2.09 11.26
CA LEU A 274 -0.65 2.00 12.71
C LEU A 274 -0.51 0.53 13.13
N PHE A 275 0.34 0.21 14.10
CA PHE A 275 0.39 -1.15 14.65
C PHE A 275 -0.88 -1.45 15.44
N ILE A 276 -1.53 -2.58 15.14
CA ILE A 276 -2.70 -3.06 15.88
C ILE A 276 -2.33 -4.32 16.65
N SER A 277 -2.41 -4.25 17.98
CA SER A 277 -2.07 -5.36 18.86
C SER A 277 -3.11 -6.49 18.77
N CYS A 278 -2.73 -7.58 18.14
CA CYS A 278 -3.48 -8.83 18.14
C CYS A 278 -3.24 -9.62 19.44
N LYS A 279 -4.02 -9.37 20.50
CA LYS A 279 -4.06 -10.30 21.64
C LYS A 279 -5.20 -11.29 21.45
N ASP A 280 -4.88 -12.57 21.49
CA ASP A 280 -5.87 -13.66 21.63
C ASP A 280 -6.58 -13.50 22.98
N ASN A 281 -7.69 -12.74 23.00
CA ASN A 281 -8.50 -12.61 24.20
C ASN A 281 -9.48 -13.78 24.29
N SER A 282 -9.01 -14.91 24.82
CA SER A 282 -9.90 -15.78 25.61
C SER A 282 -10.26 -15.03 26.89
N THR A 283 -11.23 -14.10 26.81
CA THR A 283 -12.13 -13.54 27.85
C THR A 283 -12.40 -12.03 27.67
N SER A 284 -13.69 -11.71 27.47
CA SER A 284 -14.43 -10.47 27.79
C SER A 284 -14.12 -9.12 27.10
N SER A 285 -15.10 -8.70 26.29
CA SER A 285 -15.71 -7.36 26.13
C SER A 285 -14.83 -6.10 26.18
N GLY A 286 -14.58 -5.53 25.00
CA GLY A 286 -14.13 -4.14 24.81
C GLY A 286 -13.00 -4.04 23.79
N GLY A 287 -13.31 -3.47 22.62
CA GLY A 287 -12.46 -3.17 21.45
C GLY A 287 -10.94 -3.39 21.58
N GLY A 288 -10.41 -4.22 20.68
CA GLY A 288 -8.97 -4.45 20.50
C GLY A 288 -8.57 -5.91 20.68
N GLY A 289 -9.08 -6.78 19.79
CA GLY A 289 -8.60 -8.14 19.65
C GLY A 289 -8.69 -8.49 18.17
N CYS A 290 -7.54 -8.77 17.54
CA CYS A 290 -7.53 -9.19 16.14
C CYS A 290 -8.42 -10.41 15.98
N ALA A 291 -9.35 -10.34 15.05
CA ALA A 291 -10.34 -11.38 14.83
C ALA A 291 -9.69 -12.67 14.29
N THR A 292 -9.12 -13.49 15.18
CA THR A 292 -8.59 -14.82 14.83
C THR A 292 -9.69 -15.83 14.47
N ASP A 293 -10.97 -15.46 14.66
CA ASP A 293 -12.17 -16.25 14.32
C ASP A 293 -12.90 -15.80 13.03
N PHE A 294 -12.46 -14.75 12.33
CA PHE A 294 -13.19 -14.23 11.16
C PHE A 294 -13.04 -15.13 9.92
N GLU A 295 -14.15 -15.46 9.25
CA GLU A 295 -14.22 -16.24 8.00
C GLU A 295 -15.09 -15.51 6.94
N PRO A 296 -14.50 -14.64 6.09
CA PRO A 296 -15.26 -13.84 5.15
C PRO A 296 -15.94 -14.69 4.09
N THR A 297 -17.14 -14.28 3.68
CA THR A 297 -17.82 -14.82 2.48
C THR A 297 -17.88 -13.75 1.39
N VAL A 298 -17.13 -13.98 0.32
CA VAL A 298 -16.94 -12.99 -0.77
C VAL A 298 -16.91 -13.66 -2.14
N ARG A 299 -16.91 -12.85 -3.21
CA ARG A 299 -16.56 -13.34 -4.53
C ARG A 299 -15.04 -13.45 -4.66
N ILE A 300 -14.59 -14.36 -5.52
CA ILE A 300 -13.19 -14.46 -5.95
C ILE A 300 -13.15 -14.11 -7.43
N LEU A 301 -12.58 -12.96 -7.76
CA LEU A 301 -12.41 -12.49 -9.12
C LEU A 301 -11.08 -12.96 -9.68
N GLY A 302 -11.01 -13.16 -10.99
CA GLY A 302 -9.77 -13.52 -11.67
C GLY A 302 -9.70 -12.93 -13.07
N ARG A 303 -9.21 -13.76 -14.01
CA ARG A 303 -9.00 -13.39 -15.42
C ARG A 303 -10.18 -12.62 -16.01
N ASN A 304 -9.90 -11.48 -16.63
CA ASN A 304 -10.90 -10.60 -17.28
C ASN A 304 -11.97 -10.01 -16.34
N GLY A 305 -11.77 -10.08 -15.02
CA GLY A 305 -12.75 -9.62 -14.03
C GLY A 305 -13.97 -10.54 -13.91
N LEU A 306 -13.85 -11.79 -14.36
CA LEU A 306 -14.85 -12.83 -14.14
C LEU A 306 -14.74 -13.37 -12.71
N CYS A 307 -15.83 -13.94 -12.21
CA CYS A 307 -15.94 -14.52 -10.89
C CYS A 307 -15.82 -16.05 -10.94
N LEU A 308 -15.20 -16.61 -9.90
CA LEU A 308 -15.17 -18.03 -9.60
C LEU A 308 -16.60 -18.52 -9.30
N ASP A 309 -17.11 -19.46 -10.09
CA ASP A 309 -18.52 -19.84 -10.09
C ASP A 309 -18.70 -21.37 -10.14
N VAL A 310 -19.58 -21.90 -9.27
CA VAL A 310 -20.05 -23.29 -9.31
C VAL A 310 -21.09 -23.44 -10.42
N SER A 311 -20.72 -24.20 -11.47
CA SER A 311 -21.48 -24.27 -12.73
C SER A 311 -22.94 -24.63 -12.52
N ASP A 312 -23.83 -23.84 -13.15
CA ASP A 312 -25.28 -24.02 -13.16
C ASP A 312 -25.95 -24.09 -11.78
N GLU A 313 -25.26 -23.61 -10.72
CA GLU A 313 -25.72 -23.71 -9.33
C GLU A 313 -25.92 -25.16 -8.85
N ILE A 314 -25.24 -26.11 -9.50
CA ILE A 314 -25.32 -27.54 -9.17
C ILE A 314 -24.18 -27.92 -8.20
N TYR A 315 -24.55 -28.46 -7.05
CA TYR A 315 -23.59 -28.81 -5.99
C TYR A 315 -23.36 -30.31 -5.87
N SER A 316 -23.69 -31.13 -6.88
CA SER A 316 -23.31 -32.54 -6.86
C SER A 316 -21.78 -32.69 -6.90
N ASP A 317 -21.26 -33.66 -6.14
CA ASP A 317 -19.81 -33.87 -6.03
C ASP A 317 -19.18 -34.09 -7.40
N GLY A 318 -18.09 -33.38 -7.66
CA GLY A 318 -17.40 -33.40 -8.95
C GLY A 318 -17.94 -32.42 -9.98
N ASN A 319 -19.00 -31.63 -9.68
CA ASN A 319 -19.44 -30.58 -10.59
C ASN A 319 -18.34 -29.51 -10.76
N LYS A 320 -18.26 -28.94 -11.95
CA LYS A 320 -17.15 -28.10 -12.37
C LYS A 320 -17.22 -26.71 -11.75
N ILE A 321 -16.04 -26.12 -11.56
CA ILE A 321 -15.89 -24.70 -11.27
C ILE A 321 -15.41 -24.00 -12.54
N HIS A 322 -16.03 -22.87 -12.86
CA HIS A 322 -15.69 -22.09 -14.04
C HIS A 322 -15.65 -20.59 -13.77
N MET A 323 -15.16 -19.82 -14.74
CA MET A 323 -15.18 -18.37 -14.69
C MET A 323 -16.46 -17.84 -15.34
N TRP A 324 -17.25 -17.07 -14.61
CA TRP A 324 -18.52 -16.54 -15.08
C TRP A 324 -18.66 -15.04 -14.79
N PRO A 325 -19.45 -14.26 -15.56
CA PRO A 325 -19.73 -12.87 -15.21
C PRO A 325 -20.24 -12.75 -13.79
N CYS A 326 -19.67 -11.81 -13.04
CA CYS A 326 -20.04 -11.58 -11.65
C CYS A 326 -21.51 -11.14 -11.53
N LYS A 327 -22.29 -11.86 -10.73
CA LYS A 327 -23.72 -11.59 -10.50
C LYS A 327 -23.88 -10.35 -9.62
N SER A 328 -24.80 -9.46 -10.00
CA SER A 328 -25.09 -8.21 -9.27
C SER A 328 -25.74 -8.44 -7.90
N LYS A 329 -26.50 -9.53 -7.76
CA LYS A 329 -27.05 -9.98 -6.47
C LYS A 329 -26.15 -11.07 -5.86
N PRO A 330 -26.03 -11.16 -4.53
CA PRO A 330 -25.36 -12.27 -3.88
C PRO A 330 -26.04 -13.59 -4.28
N ALA A 331 -25.28 -14.51 -4.88
CA ALA A 331 -25.74 -15.84 -5.27
C ALA A 331 -24.71 -16.85 -4.77
N ALA A 332 -25.19 -17.88 -4.06
CA ALA A 332 -24.31 -18.81 -3.33
C ALA A 332 -23.20 -19.40 -4.21
N ASN A 333 -23.49 -19.67 -5.49
CA ASN A 333 -22.55 -20.29 -6.42
C ASN A 333 -21.36 -19.40 -6.82
N GLN A 334 -21.41 -18.10 -6.53
CA GLN A 334 -20.28 -17.17 -6.72
C GLN A 334 -19.73 -16.65 -5.39
N LEU A 335 -20.25 -17.15 -4.27
CA LEU A 335 -19.80 -16.77 -2.94
C LEU A 335 -18.97 -17.89 -2.33
N TRP A 336 -17.81 -17.50 -1.83
CA TRP A 336 -16.80 -18.37 -1.26
C TRP A 336 -16.48 -17.90 0.15
N THR A 337 -16.71 -18.76 1.13
CA THR A 337 -16.27 -18.57 2.50
C THR A 337 -14.81 -19.01 2.62
N LEU A 338 -13.94 -18.08 3.02
CA LEU A 338 -12.52 -18.34 3.27
C LEU A 338 -12.39 -18.85 4.70
N LYS A 339 -12.32 -20.18 4.85
CA LYS A 339 -12.28 -20.83 6.16
C LYS A 339 -10.90 -20.78 6.79
N ARG A 340 -10.85 -20.91 8.11
CA ARG A 340 -9.58 -20.95 8.87
C ARG A 340 -8.80 -22.22 8.67
N ASP A 341 -9.51 -23.30 8.40
CA ASP A 341 -8.94 -24.61 8.12
C ASP A 341 -8.30 -24.72 6.73
N GLY A 342 -8.20 -23.62 5.98
CA GLY A 342 -7.61 -23.57 4.65
C GLY A 342 -8.58 -23.94 3.51
N THR A 343 -9.83 -24.29 3.82
CA THR A 343 -10.81 -24.60 2.77
C THR A 343 -11.46 -23.33 2.19
N LEU A 344 -11.80 -23.38 0.91
CA LEU A 344 -12.66 -22.38 0.26
C LEU A 344 -14.01 -23.01 0.01
N GLN A 345 -15.07 -22.51 0.66
CA GLN A 345 -16.37 -23.18 0.66
C GLN A 345 -17.46 -22.39 -0.05
N SER A 346 -18.27 -23.07 -0.84
CA SER A 346 -19.50 -22.53 -1.44
C SER A 346 -20.65 -23.48 -1.11
N ASN A 347 -21.72 -22.94 -0.51
CA ASN A 347 -22.91 -23.69 -0.09
C ASN A 347 -22.60 -24.96 0.74
N GLY A 348 -21.62 -24.86 1.65
CA GLY A 348 -21.19 -25.97 2.53
C GLY A 348 -20.31 -27.03 1.86
N LYS A 349 -19.94 -26.85 0.58
CA LYS A 349 -19.00 -27.72 -0.15
C LYS A 349 -17.68 -27.02 -0.43
N CYS A 350 -16.63 -27.79 -0.63
CA CYS A 350 -15.26 -27.33 -0.76
C CYS A 350 -14.82 -27.22 -2.22
N LEU A 351 -14.09 -26.15 -2.54
CA LEU A 351 -13.25 -26.07 -3.73
C LEU A 351 -12.21 -27.19 -3.66
N THR A 352 -12.18 -28.08 -4.65
CA THR A 352 -11.43 -29.33 -4.54
C THR A 352 -10.61 -29.60 -5.80
N ALA A 353 -9.32 -29.88 -5.60
CA ALA A 353 -8.43 -30.39 -6.63
C ALA A 353 -8.89 -31.78 -7.10
N ASN A 354 -9.11 -31.98 -8.40
CA ASN A 354 -9.62 -33.25 -8.89
C ASN A 354 -8.50 -34.28 -9.09
N GLY A 355 -8.65 -35.46 -8.49
CA GLY A 355 -7.73 -36.60 -8.61
C GLY A 355 -6.53 -36.57 -7.68
N SER A 356 -5.83 -37.71 -7.57
CA SER A 356 -4.64 -37.87 -6.72
C SER A 356 -3.37 -37.22 -7.29
N ASN A 357 -3.35 -36.94 -8.58
CA ASN A 357 -2.30 -36.19 -9.27
C ASN A 357 -2.95 -35.07 -10.09
N PRO A 358 -3.19 -33.89 -9.51
CA PRO A 358 -4.10 -32.91 -10.08
C PRO A 358 -3.48 -31.94 -11.09
N ALA A 359 -2.22 -32.13 -11.49
CA ALA A 359 -1.59 -31.28 -12.51
C ALA A 359 -2.36 -31.33 -13.84
N GLY A 360 -2.79 -30.17 -14.33
CA GLY A 360 -3.65 -30.01 -15.51
C GLY A 360 -5.11 -30.42 -15.32
N ASN A 361 -5.47 -30.98 -14.16
CA ASN A 361 -6.85 -31.41 -13.90
C ASN A 361 -7.71 -30.21 -13.53
N ASN A 362 -9.02 -30.35 -13.79
CA ASN A 362 -10.00 -29.36 -13.41
C ASN A 362 -10.16 -29.25 -11.88
N VAL A 363 -10.67 -28.12 -11.43
CA VAL A 363 -11.12 -27.91 -10.05
C VAL A 363 -12.63 -28.08 -9.98
N VAL A 364 -13.10 -28.74 -8.92
CA VAL A 364 -14.51 -29.15 -8.76
C VAL A 364 -15.07 -28.71 -7.41
N ILE A 365 -16.38 -28.70 -7.30
CA ILE A 365 -17.08 -28.65 -6.01
C ILE A 365 -17.18 -30.07 -5.45
N TYR A 366 -16.91 -30.25 -4.16
CA TYR A 366 -16.99 -31.57 -3.52
C TYR A 366 -17.35 -31.44 -2.05
N ASP A 367 -17.99 -32.46 -1.49
CA ASP A 367 -18.21 -32.58 -0.05
C ASP A 367 -16.90 -32.51 0.75
N CYS A 368 -16.86 -31.60 1.73
CA CYS A 368 -15.65 -31.30 2.49
C CYS A 368 -15.16 -32.46 3.38
N GLN A 369 -16.06 -33.35 3.82
CA GLN A 369 -15.74 -34.42 4.77
C GLN A 369 -15.25 -35.68 4.07
N THR A 370 -15.76 -35.95 2.88
CA THR A 370 -15.43 -37.15 2.10
C THR A 370 -14.30 -36.92 1.10
N ALA A 371 -14.06 -35.66 0.69
CA ALA A 371 -12.91 -35.32 -0.14
C ALA A 371 -11.58 -35.63 0.57
N MET A 372 -10.54 -35.94 -0.21
CA MET A 372 -9.19 -36.03 0.33
C MET A 372 -8.81 -34.67 0.93
N HIS A 373 -8.50 -34.63 2.24
CA HIS A 373 -8.18 -33.40 2.96
C HIS A 373 -7.20 -32.51 2.19
N ASN A 374 -6.09 -33.06 1.71
CA ASN A 374 -5.08 -32.28 1.00
C ASN A 374 -5.57 -31.63 -0.31
N ALA A 375 -6.62 -32.18 -0.94
CA ALA A 375 -7.19 -31.64 -2.17
C ALA A 375 -8.12 -30.45 -1.95
N THR A 376 -8.59 -30.21 -0.72
CA THR A 376 -9.48 -29.09 -0.37
C THR A 376 -8.76 -27.92 0.26
N GLN A 377 -7.44 -28.03 0.46
CA GLN A 377 -6.61 -27.02 1.11
C GLN A 377 -6.11 -25.97 0.12
N TRP A 378 -6.22 -24.71 0.49
CA TRP A 378 -5.81 -23.56 -0.32
C TRP A 378 -5.14 -22.49 0.54
N ALA A 379 -4.15 -21.82 -0.03
CA ALA A 379 -3.60 -20.58 0.51
C ALA A 379 -3.78 -19.46 -0.52
N ILE A 380 -4.28 -18.31 -0.05
CA ILE A 380 -4.39 -17.09 -0.85
C ILE A 380 -3.21 -16.19 -0.47
N TRP A 381 -2.33 -15.92 -1.43
CA TRP A 381 -1.16 -15.07 -1.23
C TRP A 381 -1.48 -13.61 -1.52
N ASP A 382 -0.76 -12.70 -0.88
CA ASP A 382 -0.89 -11.24 -1.05
C ASP A 382 -0.70 -10.77 -2.50
N ASN A 383 0.08 -11.52 -3.29
CA ASN A 383 0.31 -11.25 -4.70
C ASN A 383 -0.86 -11.69 -5.61
N GLY A 384 -1.94 -12.24 -5.05
CA GLY A 384 -3.15 -12.69 -5.75
C GLY A 384 -3.06 -14.12 -6.31
N THR A 385 -2.09 -14.92 -5.89
CA THR A 385 -2.02 -16.34 -6.27
C THR A 385 -2.80 -17.20 -5.28
N ILE A 386 -3.59 -18.14 -5.79
CA ILE A 386 -4.28 -19.15 -4.97
C ILE A 386 -3.61 -20.50 -5.22
N ILE A 387 -2.95 -21.05 -4.21
CA ILE A 387 -2.15 -22.27 -4.29
C ILE A 387 -2.78 -23.40 -3.48
N ASN A 388 -2.71 -24.63 -3.97
CA ASN A 388 -2.84 -25.80 -3.12
C ASN A 388 -1.46 -26.17 -2.54
N PRO A 389 -1.25 -26.03 -1.22
CA PRO A 389 0.09 -26.18 -0.62
C PRO A 389 0.61 -27.61 -0.68
N GLN A 390 -0.26 -28.62 -0.68
CA GLN A 390 0.17 -30.01 -0.75
C GLN A 390 0.77 -30.36 -2.11
N PHE A 391 0.13 -29.90 -3.19
CA PHE A 391 0.57 -30.22 -4.54
C PHE A 391 1.59 -29.22 -5.10
N GLY A 392 1.71 -28.04 -4.50
CA GLY A 392 2.57 -26.96 -5.02
C GLY A 392 2.07 -26.40 -6.37
N LEU A 393 0.77 -26.52 -6.63
CA LEU A 393 0.11 -26.09 -7.87
C LEU A 393 -0.89 -24.97 -7.59
N VAL A 394 -1.09 -24.10 -8.58
CA VAL A 394 -1.92 -22.90 -8.44
C VAL A 394 -3.15 -22.95 -9.32
N LEU A 395 -4.23 -22.33 -8.86
CA LEU A 395 -5.42 -22.10 -9.67
C LEU A 395 -5.04 -21.35 -10.95
N THR A 396 -5.51 -21.85 -12.09
CA THR A 396 -5.19 -21.30 -13.40
C THR A 396 -6.42 -21.30 -14.30
N VAL A 397 -6.66 -20.18 -14.98
CA VAL A 397 -7.72 -19.99 -15.96
C VAL A 397 -7.12 -19.91 -17.37
N ASN A 398 -7.10 -21.03 -18.08
CA ASN A 398 -6.41 -21.15 -19.37
C ASN A 398 -7.11 -20.43 -20.55
N SER A 399 -8.45 -20.26 -20.52
CA SER A 399 -9.20 -19.46 -21.49
C SER A 399 -9.75 -18.16 -20.87
N GLY A 400 -9.82 -17.08 -21.65
CA GLY A 400 -10.45 -15.82 -21.23
C GLY A 400 -11.97 -15.79 -21.37
N ASP A 401 -12.58 -16.84 -21.90
CA ASP A 401 -13.99 -16.92 -22.21
C ASP A 401 -14.86 -17.15 -20.98
N LYS A 402 -16.13 -16.74 -21.08
CA LYS A 402 -17.16 -17.09 -20.10
C LYS A 402 -17.37 -18.61 -20.12
N GLY A 403 -17.37 -19.23 -18.95
CA GLY A 403 -17.45 -20.68 -18.79
C GLY A 403 -16.10 -21.39 -18.86
N ALA A 404 -14.98 -20.66 -18.95
CA ALA A 404 -13.64 -21.26 -18.87
C ALA A 404 -13.46 -22.02 -17.55
N LEU A 405 -13.04 -23.28 -17.64
CA LEU A 405 -12.81 -24.12 -16.47
C LEU A 405 -11.51 -23.72 -15.76
N LEU A 406 -11.50 -23.91 -14.44
CA LEU A 406 -10.28 -23.78 -13.66
C LEU A 406 -9.50 -25.08 -13.64
N THR A 407 -8.19 -24.96 -13.71
CA THR A 407 -7.23 -26.07 -13.64
C THR A 407 -6.15 -25.80 -12.58
N LEU A 408 -5.40 -26.84 -12.23
CA LEU A 408 -4.22 -26.72 -11.36
C LEU A 408 -2.94 -26.85 -12.16
N GLU A 409 -2.13 -25.80 -12.17
CA GLU A 409 -0.91 -25.73 -12.98
C GLU A 409 0.31 -25.32 -12.15
N LYS A 410 1.49 -25.44 -12.76
CA LYS A 410 2.72 -24.88 -12.18
C LYS A 410 2.59 -23.36 -12.08
N ASN A 411 3.06 -22.80 -10.98
CA ASN A 411 3.08 -21.36 -10.80
C ASN A 411 4.11 -20.71 -11.74
N ILE A 412 3.62 -19.88 -12.65
CA ILE A 412 4.42 -19.06 -13.57
C ILE A 412 4.08 -17.57 -13.41
N TYR A 413 3.34 -17.23 -12.34
CA TYR A 413 2.85 -15.89 -12.06
C TYR A 413 2.20 -15.18 -13.26
N ALA A 414 1.49 -15.95 -14.07
CA ALA A 414 0.73 -15.43 -15.20
C ALA A 414 -0.51 -14.64 -14.73
N SER A 415 -1.04 -13.74 -15.56
CA SER A 415 -2.33 -13.09 -15.26
C SER A 415 -3.48 -14.10 -15.29
N SER A 416 -3.37 -15.21 -16.01
CA SER A 416 -4.28 -16.37 -15.89
C SER A 416 -4.27 -17.03 -14.50
N GLN A 417 -3.29 -16.71 -13.65
CA GLN A 417 -3.11 -17.25 -12.30
C GLN A 417 -3.30 -16.18 -11.21
N GLY A 418 -3.84 -15.00 -11.59
CA GLY A 418 -4.10 -13.87 -10.71
C GLY A 418 -5.55 -13.80 -10.27
N PHE A 419 -5.77 -13.61 -8.98
CA PHE A 419 -7.08 -13.53 -8.35
C PHE A 419 -7.13 -12.42 -7.30
N LEU A 420 -8.34 -11.97 -6.98
CA LEU A 420 -8.64 -11.04 -5.90
C LEU A 420 -9.95 -11.45 -5.22
N ALA A 421 -9.92 -11.66 -3.91
CA ALA A 421 -11.11 -11.91 -3.12
C ALA A 421 -11.74 -10.55 -2.73
N THR A 422 -12.91 -10.24 -3.27
CA THR A 422 -13.60 -8.95 -3.06
C THR A 422 -15.06 -9.05 -3.52
N ASN A 423 -15.97 -8.31 -2.89
CA ASN A 423 -17.33 -8.12 -3.39
C ASN A 423 -17.45 -6.90 -4.33
N ASN A 424 -16.44 -6.04 -4.40
CA ASN A 424 -16.36 -4.98 -5.40
C ASN A 424 -15.90 -5.56 -6.76
N THR A 425 -16.86 -5.80 -7.64
CA THR A 425 -16.59 -6.52 -8.90
C THR A 425 -16.08 -5.64 -10.04
N GLN A 426 -15.95 -4.33 -9.83
CA GLN A 426 -15.51 -3.40 -10.87
C GLN A 426 -14.01 -3.14 -10.72
N PRO A 427 -13.23 -3.15 -11.81
CA PRO A 427 -11.82 -2.79 -11.74
C PRO A 427 -11.66 -1.34 -11.32
N PHE A 428 -10.65 -1.07 -10.49
CA PHE A 428 -10.34 0.29 -10.04
C PHE A 428 -9.82 1.11 -11.22
N ARG A 429 -10.41 2.29 -11.46
CA ARG A 429 -10.08 3.14 -12.61
C ARG A 429 -9.35 4.38 -12.17
N SER A 430 -8.14 4.59 -12.65
CA SER A 430 -7.37 5.77 -12.29
C SER A 430 -6.26 6.11 -13.28
N PRO A 431 -5.84 7.38 -13.39
CA PRO A 431 -4.50 7.68 -13.86
C PRO A 431 -3.42 7.05 -12.98
N ILE A 432 -2.33 6.64 -13.63
CA ILE A 432 -1.12 6.15 -12.96
C ILE A 432 -0.05 7.20 -13.19
N LEU A 433 0.40 7.82 -12.12
CA LEU A 433 1.52 8.75 -12.14
C LEU A 433 2.83 7.98 -12.17
N GLY A 434 3.83 8.52 -12.85
CA GLY A 434 5.19 8.01 -12.89
C GLY A 434 6.21 9.12 -12.61
N GLN A 435 7.35 9.03 -13.29
CA GLN A 435 8.43 9.99 -13.15
C GLN A 435 7.95 11.45 -13.29
N ASN A 436 8.44 12.33 -12.41
CA ASN A 436 8.15 13.77 -12.40
C ASN A 436 6.65 14.10 -12.27
N ASP A 437 5.84 13.19 -11.71
CA ASP A 437 4.38 13.32 -11.58
C ASP A 437 3.65 13.35 -12.95
N LEU A 438 4.28 12.82 -14.00
CA LEU A 438 3.67 12.66 -15.31
C LEU A 438 2.73 11.45 -15.32
N CYS A 439 1.67 11.51 -16.14
CA CYS A 439 0.70 10.45 -16.28
C CYS A 439 1.15 9.43 -17.32
N LEU A 440 1.05 8.14 -16.99
CA LEU A 440 1.15 7.06 -17.94
C LEU A 440 0.03 7.19 -18.97
N GLN A 441 0.40 7.16 -20.25
CA GLN A 441 -0.50 7.33 -21.38
C GLN A 441 -0.24 6.24 -22.42
N THR A 442 -1.30 5.87 -23.14
CA THR A 442 -1.19 5.04 -24.34
C THR A 442 -1.73 5.74 -25.59
N ASN A 443 -1.16 5.41 -26.75
CA ASN A 443 -1.76 5.65 -28.06
C ASN A 443 -1.41 4.48 -28.99
N GLY A 444 -2.43 3.76 -29.46
CA GLY A 444 -2.23 2.48 -30.12
C GLY A 444 -1.50 1.51 -29.18
N THR A 445 -0.37 0.96 -29.64
CA THR A 445 0.45 0.02 -28.87
C THR A 445 1.50 0.69 -28.00
N LYS A 446 1.76 1.99 -28.18
CA LYS A 446 2.84 2.72 -27.51
C LYS A 446 2.41 3.18 -26.13
N VAL A 447 3.30 3.06 -25.15
CA VAL A 447 3.10 3.50 -23.77
C VAL A 447 4.24 4.40 -23.31
N TRP A 448 3.92 5.55 -22.74
CA TRP A 448 4.90 6.50 -22.23
C TRP A 448 4.30 7.38 -21.12
N VAL A 449 5.12 8.24 -20.51
CA VAL A 449 4.65 9.23 -19.53
C VAL A 449 4.61 10.63 -20.14
N VAL A 450 3.55 11.39 -19.87
CA VAL A 450 3.35 12.75 -20.39
C VAL A 450 2.57 13.61 -19.38
N GLU A 451 2.49 14.92 -19.59
CA GLU A 451 1.75 15.80 -18.68
C GLU A 451 0.31 15.29 -18.46
N CYS A 452 -0.10 15.26 -17.19
CA CYS A 452 -1.43 14.84 -16.80
C CYS A 452 -2.49 15.83 -17.30
N VAL A 453 -3.48 15.31 -18.00
CA VAL A 453 -4.62 16.08 -18.50
C VAL A 453 -5.90 15.53 -17.86
N SER A 454 -6.61 16.41 -17.14
CA SER A 454 -7.88 16.06 -16.52
C SER A 454 -8.84 15.45 -17.54
N ASN A 455 -9.47 14.33 -17.16
CA ASN A 455 -10.43 13.58 -17.97
C ASN A 455 -9.94 12.95 -19.27
N ARG A 456 -8.64 12.99 -19.59
CA ARG A 456 -8.09 12.31 -20.75
C ARG A 456 -8.24 10.79 -20.63
N THR A 457 -8.93 10.16 -21.58
CA THR A 457 -9.25 8.73 -21.54
C THR A 457 -8.04 7.84 -21.74
N GLU A 458 -7.08 8.29 -22.55
CA GLU A 458 -5.81 7.59 -22.83
C GLU A 458 -4.88 7.52 -21.61
N GLN A 459 -5.13 8.36 -20.60
CA GLN A 459 -4.39 8.39 -19.34
C GLN A 459 -5.12 7.66 -18.22
N LYS A 460 -6.30 7.09 -18.48
CA LYS A 460 -7.05 6.32 -17.50
C LYS A 460 -6.77 4.83 -17.70
N TRP A 461 -6.45 4.16 -16.60
CA TRP A 461 -6.14 2.73 -16.57
C TRP A 461 -7.11 2.02 -15.65
N ALA A 462 -7.47 0.79 -16.00
CA ALA A 462 -8.26 -0.10 -15.18
C ALA A 462 -7.33 -1.17 -14.58
N LEU A 463 -7.29 -1.24 -13.24
CA LEU A 463 -6.54 -2.25 -12.49
C LEU A 463 -7.46 -3.44 -12.25
N TYR A 464 -7.16 -4.58 -12.89
CA TYR A 464 -7.98 -5.78 -12.83
C TYR A 464 -7.56 -6.71 -11.67
N ALA A 465 -8.50 -7.55 -11.23
CA ALA A 465 -8.29 -8.57 -10.20
C ALA A 465 -7.11 -9.51 -10.53
N ASP A 466 -6.97 -9.87 -11.80
CA ASP A 466 -5.91 -10.72 -12.35
C ASP A 466 -4.50 -10.07 -12.36
N GLY A 467 -4.40 -8.81 -11.95
CA GLY A 467 -3.15 -8.05 -11.91
C GLY A 467 -2.74 -7.45 -13.25
N SER A 468 -3.60 -7.53 -14.28
CA SER A 468 -3.41 -6.77 -15.51
C SER A 468 -3.77 -5.30 -15.33
N ILE A 469 -3.04 -4.44 -16.02
CA ILE A 469 -3.29 -3.00 -16.13
C ILE A 469 -3.78 -2.76 -17.56
N ARG A 470 -5.02 -2.26 -17.71
CA ARG A 470 -5.68 -2.16 -19.02
C ARG A 470 -6.03 -0.72 -19.38
N PRO A 471 -5.86 -0.29 -20.64
CA PRO A 471 -6.35 1.01 -21.08
C PRO A 471 -7.87 1.14 -20.83
N GLN A 472 -8.32 2.27 -20.31
CA GLN A 472 -9.75 2.48 -20.07
C GLN A 472 -10.58 2.45 -21.36
N GLN A 473 -9.98 2.82 -22.50
CA GLN A 473 -10.61 2.85 -23.82
C GLN A 473 -10.77 1.47 -24.46
N ASN A 474 -9.86 0.53 -24.18
CA ASN A 474 -9.93 -0.84 -24.67
C ASN A 474 -9.52 -1.81 -23.55
N LYS A 475 -10.51 -2.50 -23.02
CA LYS A 475 -10.34 -3.43 -21.89
C LYS A 475 -9.92 -4.83 -22.31
N ASP A 476 -9.87 -5.11 -23.61
CA ASP A 476 -9.38 -6.39 -24.14
C ASP A 476 -7.85 -6.37 -24.35
N ASP A 477 -7.24 -5.20 -24.20
CA ASP A 477 -5.78 -5.02 -24.25
C ASP A 477 -5.19 -4.78 -22.86
N CYS A 478 -3.94 -5.21 -22.72
CA CYS A 478 -3.17 -5.25 -21.49
C CYS A 478 -1.83 -4.56 -21.69
N LEU A 479 -1.40 -3.82 -20.67
CA LEU A 479 -0.02 -3.38 -20.54
C LEU A 479 0.90 -4.60 -20.40
N THR A 480 1.76 -4.79 -21.38
CA THR A 480 2.48 -6.05 -21.64
C THR A 480 3.98 -5.81 -21.79
N CYS A 481 4.77 -6.72 -21.23
CA CYS A 481 6.19 -6.87 -21.54
C CYS A 481 6.43 -8.26 -22.16
N ASN A 482 6.65 -8.29 -23.47
CA ASN A 482 6.72 -9.56 -24.23
C ASN A 482 8.01 -10.36 -24.00
N LYS A 483 9.07 -9.74 -23.47
CA LYS A 483 10.37 -10.39 -23.23
C LYS A 483 10.86 -10.05 -21.83
N LEU A 484 10.30 -10.74 -20.84
CA LEU A 484 10.63 -10.54 -19.44
C LEU A 484 12.11 -10.74 -19.12
N ASP A 485 12.86 -11.59 -19.83
CA ASP A 485 14.29 -11.81 -19.50
C ASP A 485 15.23 -10.78 -20.14
N ALA A 486 14.72 -9.98 -21.08
CA ALA A 486 15.50 -8.97 -21.80
C ALA A 486 15.35 -7.60 -21.13
N LYS A 487 16.36 -7.23 -20.32
CA LYS A 487 16.45 -5.89 -19.70
C LYS A 487 16.33 -4.79 -20.75
N GLY A 488 15.51 -3.78 -20.48
CA GLY A 488 15.25 -2.68 -21.40
C GLY A 488 14.18 -2.96 -22.44
N THR A 489 13.49 -4.10 -22.38
CA THR A 489 12.32 -4.35 -23.24
C THR A 489 11.24 -3.31 -22.96
N ILE A 490 10.76 -2.69 -24.03
CA ILE A 490 9.72 -1.65 -23.98
C ILE A 490 8.36 -2.28 -23.67
N PHE A 491 7.58 -1.60 -22.84
CA PHE A 491 6.19 -1.94 -22.58
C PHE A 491 5.29 -1.55 -23.75
N THR A 492 4.38 -2.45 -24.10
CA THR A 492 3.41 -2.28 -25.18
C THR A 492 1.99 -2.52 -24.69
N ILE A 493 1.00 -2.08 -25.46
CA ILE A 493 -0.40 -2.51 -25.31
C ILE A 493 -0.63 -3.65 -26.29
N ASP A 494 -0.91 -4.84 -25.76
CA ASP A 494 -1.16 -6.07 -26.52
C ASP A 494 -2.42 -6.76 -25.99
N SER A 495 -3.00 -7.67 -26.78
CA SER A 495 -4.19 -8.42 -26.38
C SER A 495 -3.98 -9.17 -25.05
N CYS A 496 -4.96 -9.08 -24.14
CA CYS A 496 -5.00 -9.85 -22.89
C CYS A 496 -5.24 -11.36 -23.09
N SER A 497 -5.47 -11.81 -24.33
CA SER A 497 -5.79 -13.22 -24.65
C SER A 497 -4.66 -14.19 -24.31
N LEU A 498 -3.40 -13.75 -24.33
CA LEU A 498 -2.25 -14.56 -23.91
C LEU A 498 -2.25 -14.83 -22.40
N ALA A 499 -2.74 -13.86 -21.62
CA ALA A 499 -2.75 -13.86 -20.16
C ALA A 499 -1.43 -14.34 -19.52
N SER A 500 -0.31 -13.84 -20.03
CA SER A 500 1.04 -14.30 -19.68
C SER A 500 1.56 -13.70 -18.37
N SER A 501 2.73 -14.14 -17.92
CA SER A 501 3.47 -13.51 -16.82
C SER A 501 3.87 -12.06 -17.15
N GLY A 502 4.10 -11.75 -18.42
CA GLY A 502 4.38 -10.39 -18.90
C GLY A 502 3.17 -9.45 -18.87
N GLN A 503 2.00 -9.92 -18.43
CA GLN A 503 0.76 -9.15 -18.33
C GLN A 503 0.23 -9.06 -16.90
N ARG A 504 0.99 -9.55 -15.91
CA ARG A 504 0.64 -9.46 -14.48
C ARG A 504 1.64 -8.58 -13.75
N TRP A 505 1.11 -7.59 -13.05
CA TRP A 505 1.88 -6.57 -12.35
C TRP A 505 1.41 -6.45 -10.90
N ALA A 506 2.37 -6.35 -9.99
CA ALA A 506 2.13 -6.13 -8.57
C ALA A 506 2.64 -4.75 -8.17
N PHE A 507 2.07 -4.20 -7.10
CA PHE A 507 2.42 -2.91 -6.54
C PHE A 507 3.05 -3.13 -5.17
N ARG A 508 4.05 -2.31 -4.85
CA ARG A 508 4.64 -2.22 -3.51
C ARG A 508 4.25 -0.91 -2.85
N ASP A 509 4.28 -0.89 -1.53
CA ASP A 509 4.09 0.30 -0.69
C ASP A 509 5.14 1.38 -0.94
N ASP A 510 6.29 1.03 -1.53
CA ASP A 510 7.32 1.96 -1.97
C ASP A 510 7.04 2.61 -3.34
N GLY A 511 5.91 2.29 -3.99
CA GLY A 511 5.47 2.85 -5.27
C GLY A 511 6.09 2.16 -6.48
N ILE A 512 6.62 0.95 -6.31
CA ILE A 512 7.19 0.18 -7.40
C ILE A 512 6.12 -0.69 -8.06
N ILE A 513 6.04 -0.65 -9.39
CA ILE A 513 5.30 -1.63 -10.18
C ILE A 513 6.29 -2.68 -10.68
N PHE A 514 6.09 -3.93 -10.30
CA PHE A 514 7.03 -5.01 -10.58
C PHE A 514 6.35 -6.26 -11.11
N ASN A 515 7.15 -7.08 -11.80
CA ASN A 515 6.73 -8.37 -12.29
C ASN A 515 7.07 -9.48 -11.28
N LEU A 516 6.09 -10.31 -10.95
CA LEU A 516 6.22 -11.36 -9.95
C LEU A 516 7.15 -12.52 -10.39
N GLN A 517 7.29 -12.76 -11.69
CA GLN A 517 8.07 -13.88 -12.21
C GLN A 517 9.58 -13.63 -12.15
N ASN A 518 10.02 -12.39 -12.42
CA ASN A 518 11.45 -12.06 -12.52
C ASN A 518 11.93 -10.95 -11.55
N GLY A 519 11.02 -10.30 -10.82
CA GLY A 519 11.33 -9.22 -9.88
C GLY A 519 11.76 -7.90 -10.52
N MET A 520 11.76 -7.77 -11.85
CA MET A 520 12.06 -6.51 -12.52
C MET A 520 10.89 -5.54 -12.46
N VAL A 521 11.21 -4.26 -12.61
CA VAL A 521 10.29 -3.15 -12.35
C VAL A 521 10.03 -2.33 -13.61
N MET A 522 8.91 -1.63 -13.60
CA MET A 522 8.56 -0.64 -14.62
C MET A 522 9.42 0.62 -14.44
N ASP A 523 10.03 1.09 -15.51
CA ASP A 523 11.06 2.13 -15.48
C ASP A 523 10.89 3.09 -16.68
N VAL A 524 10.93 4.40 -16.42
CA VAL A 524 11.03 5.41 -17.50
C VAL A 524 12.48 5.49 -17.97
N LYS A 525 12.71 5.13 -19.23
CA LYS A 525 14.05 4.93 -19.80
C LYS A 525 14.95 6.14 -19.58
N LYS A 526 16.12 5.91 -18.99
CA LYS A 526 17.18 6.91 -18.76
C LYS A 526 16.75 8.16 -17.97
N ILE A 527 15.66 8.08 -17.19
CA ILE A 527 15.12 9.24 -16.47
C ILE A 527 14.71 10.36 -17.48
N ASP A 528 14.37 10.00 -18.72
CA ASP A 528 14.10 10.94 -19.80
C ASP A 528 12.73 10.66 -20.46
N PRO A 529 11.66 11.34 -19.99
CA PRO A 529 10.32 11.24 -20.58
C PRO A 529 10.26 11.55 -22.08
N SER A 530 11.20 12.33 -22.63
CA SER A 530 11.19 12.73 -24.04
C SER A 530 11.50 11.58 -25.00
N LEU A 531 12.10 10.49 -24.50
CA LEU A 531 12.28 9.26 -25.27
C LEU A 531 10.96 8.53 -25.55
N GLU A 532 9.91 8.86 -24.78
CA GLU A 532 8.61 8.20 -24.84
C GLU A 532 8.68 6.66 -24.74
N GLU A 533 9.55 6.19 -23.84
CA GLU A 533 9.79 4.76 -23.61
C GLU A 533 9.69 4.42 -22.13
N VAL A 534 8.72 3.56 -21.80
CA VAL A 534 8.65 2.84 -20.53
C VAL A 534 9.17 1.42 -20.77
N ILE A 535 10.13 0.99 -19.96
CA ILE A 535 10.87 -0.26 -20.13
C ILE A 535 10.82 -1.11 -18.87
N ILE A 536 11.09 -2.41 -19.02
CA ILE A 536 11.37 -3.29 -17.87
C ILE A 536 12.85 -3.18 -17.49
N TRP A 537 13.14 -2.97 -16.21
CA TRP A 537 14.51 -2.78 -15.73
C TRP A 537 14.71 -3.38 -14.33
N PRO A 538 15.95 -3.76 -13.94
CA PRO A 538 16.24 -4.08 -12.54
C PRO A 538 15.94 -2.91 -11.61
N PHE A 539 15.46 -3.21 -10.41
CA PHE A 539 15.25 -2.18 -9.39
C PHE A 539 16.56 -1.45 -9.06
N ASN A 540 16.51 -0.12 -9.06
CA ASN A 540 17.66 0.76 -8.77
C ASN A 540 17.31 1.88 -7.77
N GLY A 541 16.07 1.93 -7.26
CA GLY A 541 15.60 2.95 -6.32
C GLY A 541 15.42 4.35 -6.92
N GLY A 542 15.65 4.51 -8.22
CA GLY A 542 15.54 5.78 -8.93
C GLY A 542 14.11 6.30 -9.02
N ARG A 543 13.96 7.63 -9.11
CA ARG A 543 12.66 8.29 -9.25
C ARG A 543 11.89 7.91 -10.52
N ASN A 544 12.58 7.39 -11.54
CA ASN A 544 12.00 6.90 -12.78
C ASN A 544 11.34 5.52 -12.63
N GLN A 545 11.43 4.89 -11.46
CA GLN A 545 10.79 3.61 -11.13
C GLN A 545 9.62 3.77 -10.15
N ARG A 546 9.30 5.01 -9.74
CA ARG A 546 8.21 5.29 -8.79
C ARG A 546 6.92 5.59 -9.55
N TRP A 547 5.85 4.97 -9.09
CA TRP A 547 4.52 5.03 -9.68
C TRP A 547 3.46 5.18 -8.60
N LEU A 548 2.35 5.82 -8.94
CA LEU A 548 1.21 6.00 -8.03
C LEU A 548 -0.11 5.96 -8.81
N PRO A 549 -0.93 4.90 -8.66
CA PRO A 549 -2.33 4.96 -9.10
C PRO A 549 -3.08 5.90 -8.16
N LEU A 550 -3.64 6.99 -8.68
CA LEU A 550 -4.32 7.97 -7.82
C LEU A 550 -5.60 7.39 -7.22
N LEU A 551 -5.85 7.60 -5.92
CA LEU A 551 -7.10 7.18 -5.29
C LEU A 551 -8.34 7.95 -5.79
#